data_AF-A0A6L5K3T2-F1
#
_entry.id   AF-A0A6L5K3T2-F1
#
_cell.length_a   1.000
_cell.length_b   1.000
_cell.length_c   1.000
_cell.angle_alpha   90.00
_cell.angle_beta   90.00
_cell.angle_gamma   90.00
#
_symmetry.space_group_name_H-M   'P 1'
#
loop_
_entity.id
_entity.type
_entity.pdbx_description
1 polymer ?
#
loop_
_entity_poly.entity_id
_entity_poly.type
_entity_poly.pdbx_seq_one_letter_code
_entity_poly.pdbx_strand_id
1 'polypeptide(L)'
;GANDNASSVSVILGIAEALANSPVKLRRSVMFLCFGAEEQGIVGSKSYLENPFFPLEKTAAFINMDGVGCGDKLSVAAAKNYPEFWEFIKKANEKYIHRMIRPSYFSNIARPRLDAARFMWKGVPTISFGVYGSRSYYHVTKDDIDTITPEILEDMAQLIFAAVLDMANQDSLDFRK
;
A
#
# COMPACT_ATOMS: atom_id res chain seq x y z
N GLY A 1 7.50 -3.09 16.70
CA GLY A 1 7.62 -3.00 15.25
C GLY A 1 6.93 -4.13 14.52
N ALA A 2 6.03 -4.89 15.16
CA ALA A 2 5.29 -5.96 14.49
C ALA A 2 4.24 -5.36 13.54
N ASN A 3 3.42 -4.44 14.03
CA ASN A 3 2.48 -3.70 13.21
C ASN A 3 3.19 -2.61 12.40
N ASP A 4 4.15 -1.90 13.01
CA ASP A 4 4.88 -0.79 12.40
C ASP A 4 6.39 -1.10 12.24
N ASN A 5 6.84 -1.66 11.11
CA ASN A 5 6.04 -1.97 9.92
C ASN A 5 6.31 -3.38 9.34
N ALA A 6 6.66 -4.35 10.20
CA ALA A 6 6.85 -5.74 9.78
C ALA A 6 5.59 -6.36 9.15
N SER A 7 4.40 -5.90 9.57
CA SER A 7 3.10 -6.30 9.00
C SER A 7 3.02 -6.03 7.49
N SER A 8 3.39 -4.82 7.05
CA SER A 8 3.37 -4.46 5.62
C SER A 8 4.41 -5.24 4.82
N VAL A 9 5.60 -5.47 5.41
CA VAL A 9 6.64 -6.30 4.77
C VAL A 9 6.15 -7.73 4.57
N SER A 10 5.44 -8.28 5.56
CA SER A 10 4.86 -9.64 5.48
C SER A 10 3.82 -9.73 4.36
N VAL A 11 2.95 -8.73 4.22
CA VAL A 11 1.97 -8.65 3.12
C VAL A 11 2.65 -8.52 1.76
N ILE A 12 3.70 -7.68 1.65
CA ILE A 12 4.49 -7.54 0.41
C ILE A 12 5.06 -8.88 -0.03
N LEU A 13 5.65 -9.64 0.89
CA LEU A 13 6.25 -10.95 0.58
C LEU A 13 5.18 -11.96 0.13
N GLY A 14 4.02 -11.99 0.79
CA GLY A 14 2.91 -12.85 0.39
C GLY A 14 2.37 -12.52 -1.01
N ILE A 15 2.24 -11.23 -1.35
CA ILE A 15 1.82 -10.81 -2.70
C ILE A 15 2.89 -11.16 -3.74
N ALA A 16 4.18 -10.99 -3.42
CA ALA A 16 5.28 -11.32 -4.31
C ALA A 16 5.32 -12.82 -4.64
N GLU A 17 5.16 -13.67 -3.62
CA GLU A 17 5.04 -15.12 -3.81
C GLU A 17 3.81 -15.49 -4.66
N ALA A 18 2.64 -14.90 -4.36
CA ALA A 18 1.42 -15.16 -5.10
C ALA A 18 1.54 -14.74 -6.58
N LEU A 19 2.14 -13.59 -6.87
CA LEU A 19 2.38 -13.14 -8.25
C LEU A 19 3.41 -14.00 -8.98
N ALA A 20 4.45 -14.48 -8.29
CA ALA A 20 5.44 -15.38 -8.87
C ALA A 20 4.83 -16.73 -9.27
N ASN A 21 3.90 -17.24 -8.46
CA ASN A 21 3.20 -18.50 -8.69
C ASN A 21 1.94 -18.37 -9.56
N SER A 22 1.54 -17.14 -9.92
CA SER A 22 0.34 -16.92 -10.73
C SER A 22 0.51 -17.46 -12.16
N PRO A 23 -0.49 -18.19 -12.69
CA PRO A 23 -0.48 -18.61 -14.09
C PRO A 23 -0.71 -17.42 -15.05
N VAL A 24 -1.29 -16.33 -14.54
CA VAL A 24 -1.56 -15.12 -15.32
C VAL A 24 -0.29 -14.26 -15.36
N LYS A 25 0.29 -14.10 -16.55
CA LYS A 25 1.46 -13.24 -16.76
C LYS A 25 1.04 -11.77 -16.80
N LEU A 26 1.74 -10.95 -16.03
CA LEU A 26 1.53 -9.51 -16.00
C LEU A 26 2.08 -8.86 -17.27
N ARG A 27 1.31 -7.96 -17.89
CA ARG A 27 1.78 -7.13 -19.01
C ARG A 27 2.58 -5.91 -18.56
N ARG A 28 2.58 -5.59 -17.27
CA ARG A 28 3.38 -4.52 -16.65
C ARG A 28 4.22 -5.06 -15.50
N SER A 29 5.38 -4.45 -15.31
CA SER A 29 6.24 -4.74 -14.17
C SER A 29 5.59 -4.29 -12.86
N VAL A 30 5.73 -5.12 -11.83
CA VAL A 30 5.38 -4.80 -10.45
C VAL A 30 6.67 -4.79 -9.66
N MET A 31 6.92 -3.70 -8.92
CA MET A 31 8.11 -3.53 -8.10
C MET A 31 7.71 -3.50 -6.63
N PHE A 32 8.33 -4.36 -5.83
CA PHE A 32 8.15 -4.40 -4.39
C PHE A 32 9.23 -3.55 -3.72
N LEU A 33 8.81 -2.60 -2.88
CA LEU A 33 9.71 -1.67 -2.20
C LEU A 33 9.54 -1.79 -0.69
N CYS A 34 10.63 -2.09 0.01
CA CYS A 34 10.71 -2.07 1.46
C CYS A 34 11.71 -0.99 1.87
N PHE A 35 11.22 0.18 2.26
CA PHE A 35 12.09 1.29 2.64
C PHE A 35 12.69 1.09 4.03
N GLY A 36 13.95 1.47 4.19
CA GLY A 36 14.56 1.66 5.50
C GLY A 36 14.39 3.11 5.99
N ALA A 37 14.56 3.32 7.29
CA ALA A 37 14.63 4.66 7.90
C ALA A 37 13.40 5.56 7.62
N GLU A 38 12.20 4.97 7.56
CA GLU A 38 10.93 5.71 7.56
C GLU A 38 10.83 6.53 8.87
N GLU A 39 11.03 5.86 9.99
CA GLU A 39 10.97 6.43 11.35
C GLU A 39 12.03 7.51 11.64
N GLN A 40 12.98 7.71 10.73
CA GLN A 40 14.00 8.75 10.81
C GLN A 40 13.68 9.95 9.90
N GLY A 41 12.40 10.16 9.59
CA GLY A 41 11.96 11.29 8.75
C GLY A 41 11.81 10.94 7.28
N ILE A 42 11.48 9.68 6.98
CA ILE A 42 11.12 9.18 5.65
C ILE A 42 12.33 9.24 4.71
N VAL A 43 13.48 8.79 5.22
CA VAL A 43 14.77 8.95 4.55
C VAL A 43 14.91 7.96 3.40
N GLY A 44 14.41 6.73 3.57
CA GLY A 44 14.48 5.69 2.54
C GLY A 44 13.78 6.09 1.25
N SER A 45 12.48 6.41 1.31
CA SER A 45 11.76 6.82 0.10
C SER A 45 12.23 8.16 -0.43
N LYS A 46 12.68 9.10 0.41
CA LYS A 46 13.34 10.33 -0.06
C LYS A 46 14.55 10.00 -0.93
N SER A 47 15.43 9.12 -0.45
CA SER A 47 16.63 8.72 -1.19
C SER A 47 16.28 8.04 -2.51
N TYR A 48 15.29 7.14 -2.51
CA TYR A 48 14.79 6.51 -3.73
C TYR A 48 14.23 7.53 -4.72
N LEU A 49 13.43 8.49 -4.28
CA LEU A 49 12.83 9.50 -5.16
C LEU A 49 13.83 10.54 -5.70
N GLU A 50 14.99 10.69 -5.06
CA GLU A 50 16.11 11.49 -5.55
C GLU A 50 16.93 10.74 -6.60
N ASN A 51 17.02 9.41 -6.49
CA ASN A 51 17.77 8.55 -7.39
C ASN A 51 16.98 7.29 -7.76
N PRO A 52 15.87 7.42 -8.52
CA PRO A 52 14.96 6.31 -8.72
C PRO A 52 15.54 5.30 -9.72
N PHE A 53 15.39 4.01 -9.42
CA PHE A 53 15.88 2.94 -10.30
C PHE A 53 15.17 2.94 -11.66
N PHE A 54 13.88 3.32 -11.66
CA PHE A 54 13.10 3.57 -12.87
C PHE A 54 12.60 5.03 -12.88
N PRO A 55 12.53 5.69 -14.06
CA PRO A 55 11.97 7.03 -14.16
C PRO A 55 10.57 7.12 -13.53
N LEU A 56 10.32 8.12 -12.69
CA LEU A 56 9.06 8.24 -11.95
C LEU A 56 7.86 8.43 -12.88
N GLU A 57 8.07 9.00 -14.06
CA GLU A 57 7.07 9.17 -15.12
C GLU A 57 6.56 7.82 -15.65
N LYS A 58 7.38 6.76 -15.54
CA LYS A 58 6.99 5.39 -15.90
C LYS A 58 6.28 4.63 -14.78
N THR A 59 6.24 5.19 -13.56
CA THR A 59 5.49 4.63 -12.44
C THR A 59 4.01 4.95 -12.63
N ALA A 60 3.17 3.97 -12.94
CA ALA A 60 1.73 4.21 -13.12
C ALA A 60 1.03 4.58 -11.80
N ALA A 61 1.40 3.88 -10.71
CA ALA A 61 0.84 4.07 -9.39
C ALA A 61 1.79 3.55 -8.30
N PHE A 62 1.60 4.04 -7.07
CA PHE A 62 2.25 3.55 -5.86
C PHE A 62 1.19 3.14 -4.82
N ILE A 63 1.29 1.91 -4.33
CA ILE A 63 0.47 1.41 -3.21
C ILE A 63 1.37 1.37 -1.98
N ASN A 64 1.10 2.23 -1.02
CA ASN A 64 1.78 2.25 0.27
C ASN A 64 0.99 1.43 1.30
N MET A 65 1.69 0.83 2.26
CA MET A 65 1.10 0.13 3.40
C MET A 65 1.87 0.51 4.66
N ASP A 66 1.14 0.90 5.69
CA ASP A 66 1.73 1.29 6.97
C ASP A 66 0.77 0.95 8.12
N GLY A 67 1.22 0.14 9.07
CA GLY A 67 0.41 -0.31 10.20
C GLY A 67 -0.81 -1.11 9.77
N VAL A 68 -0.61 -2.22 9.04
CA VAL A 68 -1.69 -3.00 8.43
C VAL A 68 -2.06 -4.30 9.16
N GLY A 69 -1.56 -4.52 10.38
CA GLY A 69 -1.73 -5.77 11.12
C GLY A 69 -2.71 -5.73 12.30
N CYS A 70 -3.12 -4.56 12.80
CA CYS A 70 -3.93 -4.49 14.02
C CYS A 70 -5.36 -3.99 13.75
N GLY A 71 -6.30 -4.91 13.57
CA GLY A 71 -7.73 -4.61 13.51
C GLY A 71 -8.49 -5.44 12.48
N ASP A 72 -9.72 -5.01 12.19
CA ASP A 72 -10.66 -5.75 11.34
C ASP A 72 -11.18 -4.93 10.13
N LYS A 73 -10.81 -3.64 10.06
CA LYS A 73 -11.27 -2.67 9.05
C LYS A 73 -10.10 -1.96 8.38
N LEU A 74 -10.26 -1.64 7.11
CA LEU A 74 -9.23 -0.98 6.32
C LEU A 74 -9.49 0.52 6.24
N SER A 75 -8.43 1.32 6.32
CA SER A 75 -8.44 2.74 5.96
C SER A 75 -7.53 2.96 4.77
N VAL A 76 -7.98 3.80 3.82
CA VAL A 76 -7.20 4.09 2.61
C VAL A 76 -7.11 5.61 2.45
N ALA A 77 -5.93 6.14 2.75
CA ALA A 77 -5.58 7.53 2.49
C ALA A 77 -5.31 7.74 1.00
N ALA A 78 -5.55 8.95 0.52
CA ALA A 78 -5.48 9.35 -0.88
C ALA A 78 -6.41 8.62 -1.87
N ALA A 79 -7.22 7.65 -1.43
CA ALA A 79 -8.22 7.00 -2.30
C ALA A 79 -9.13 8.01 -3.01
N LYS A 80 -9.58 9.06 -2.28
CA LYS A 80 -10.43 10.11 -2.87
C LYS A 80 -9.66 11.08 -3.79
N ASN A 81 -8.34 11.15 -3.69
CA ASN A 81 -7.50 11.94 -4.60
C ASN A 81 -7.38 11.27 -5.98
N TYR A 82 -7.41 9.93 -6.03
CA TYR A 82 -7.24 9.14 -7.25
C TYR A 82 -8.42 8.17 -7.46
N PRO A 83 -9.61 8.68 -7.83
CA PRO A 83 -10.83 7.84 -7.91
C PRO A 83 -10.72 6.71 -8.93
N GLU A 84 -10.05 6.93 -10.06
CA GLU A 84 -9.87 5.90 -11.11
C GLU A 84 -8.92 4.79 -10.66
N PHE A 85 -7.88 5.14 -9.88
CA PHE A 85 -7.01 4.15 -9.24
C PHE A 85 -7.75 3.40 -8.13
N TRP A 86 -8.49 4.13 -7.30
CA TRP A 86 -9.29 3.57 -6.21
C TRP A 86 -10.32 2.54 -6.68
N GLU A 87 -10.87 2.71 -7.89
CA GLU A 87 -11.87 1.79 -8.46
C GLU A 87 -11.36 0.35 -8.60
N PHE A 88 -10.07 0.14 -8.86
CA PHE A 88 -9.49 -1.22 -8.91
C PHE A 88 -9.55 -1.92 -7.54
N ILE A 89 -9.21 -1.19 -6.47
CA ILE A 89 -9.31 -1.72 -5.11
C ILE A 89 -10.78 -1.99 -4.75
N LYS A 90 -11.67 -1.05 -5.08
CA LYS A 90 -13.09 -1.18 -4.79
C LYS A 90 -13.68 -2.41 -5.47
N LYS A 91 -13.42 -2.61 -6.77
CA LYS A 91 -13.86 -3.79 -7.53
C LYS A 91 -13.34 -5.10 -6.94
N ALA A 92 -12.05 -5.14 -6.58
CA ALA A 92 -11.46 -6.32 -5.95
C ALA A 92 -12.12 -6.63 -4.60
N ASN A 93 -12.36 -5.60 -3.78
CA ASN A 93 -13.04 -5.76 -2.50
C ASN A 93 -14.50 -6.22 -2.66
N GLU A 94 -15.25 -5.62 -3.57
CA GLU A 94 -16.66 -5.97 -3.84
C GLU A 94 -16.83 -7.38 -4.39
N LYS A 95 -15.83 -7.90 -5.10
CA LYS A 95 -15.90 -9.21 -5.74
C LYS A 95 -15.37 -10.36 -4.87
N TYR A 96 -14.37 -10.10 -4.02
CA TYR A 96 -13.61 -11.16 -3.37
C TYR A 96 -13.52 -11.04 -1.84
N ILE A 97 -13.29 -9.83 -1.31
CA ILE A 97 -12.79 -9.67 0.08
C ILE A 97 -13.85 -9.14 1.05
N HIS A 98 -14.76 -8.29 0.57
CA HIS A 98 -15.91 -7.76 1.31
C HIS A 98 -15.60 -7.08 2.65
N ARG A 99 -14.42 -6.48 2.79
CA ARG A 99 -14.04 -5.73 4.00
C ARG A 99 -14.68 -4.34 4.02
N MET A 100 -14.95 -3.83 5.22
CA MET A 100 -15.27 -2.43 5.40
C MET A 100 -14.02 -1.59 5.16
N ILE A 101 -14.09 -0.70 4.17
CA ILE A 101 -12.99 0.20 3.81
C ILE A 101 -13.42 1.66 3.98
N ARG A 102 -12.60 2.45 4.67
CA ARG A 102 -12.78 3.90 4.82
C ARG A 102 -11.85 4.66 3.87
N PRO A 103 -12.30 5.07 2.67
CA PRO A 103 -11.52 5.90 1.77
C PRO A 103 -11.51 7.36 2.26
N SER A 104 -10.38 8.04 2.09
CA SER A 104 -10.20 9.44 2.49
C SER A 104 -9.33 10.21 1.50
N TYR A 105 -9.36 11.54 1.60
CA TYR A 105 -8.32 12.36 0.98
C TYR A 105 -7.03 12.27 1.80
N PHE A 106 -5.88 12.48 1.17
CA PHE A 106 -4.62 12.59 1.91
C PHE A 106 -4.62 13.88 2.74
N SER A 107 -4.48 13.74 4.05
CA SER A 107 -4.45 14.89 4.96
C SER A 107 -3.06 15.54 4.94
N ASN A 108 -3.03 16.86 4.75
CA ASN A 108 -1.86 17.73 4.84
C ASN A 108 -0.56 17.17 4.25
N ILE A 109 -0.48 17.18 2.92
CA ILE A 109 0.72 16.75 2.19
C ILE A 109 1.99 17.53 2.60
N ALA A 110 1.87 18.73 3.17
CA ALA A 110 3.02 19.58 3.53
C ALA A 110 3.86 19.05 4.71
N ARG A 111 3.36 18.05 5.45
CA ARG A 111 4.12 17.36 6.51
C ARG A 111 4.14 15.86 6.23
N PRO A 112 5.14 15.35 5.49
CA PRO A 112 5.19 13.93 5.15
C PRO A 112 5.47 13.16 6.45
N ARG A 113 4.52 12.30 6.83
CA ARG A 113 4.63 11.33 7.94
C ARG A 113 4.52 9.87 7.46
N LEU A 114 4.48 9.70 6.14
CA LEU A 114 4.34 8.43 5.43
C LEU A 114 5.14 8.55 4.14
N ASP A 115 5.75 7.45 3.70
CA ASP A 115 6.41 7.38 2.38
C ASP A 115 5.47 7.82 1.24
N ALA A 116 4.17 7.50 1.35
CA ALA A 116 3.13 7.93 0.42
C ALA A 116 3.14 9.44 0.11
N ALA A 117 3.37 10.29 1.12
CA ALA A 117 3.38 11.74 0.93
C ALA A 117 4.51 12.19 -0.01
N ARG A 118 5.68 11.54 0.06
CA ARG A 118 6.83 11.87 -0.79
C ARG A 118 6.57 11.52 -2.25
N PHE A 119 5.94 10.38 -2.51
CA PHE A 119 5.53 9.97 -3.85
C PHE A 119 4.48 10.93 -4.44
N MET A 120 3.49 11.32 -3.64
CA MET A 120 2.51 12.32 -4.05
C MET A 120 3.15 13.67 -4.39
N TRP A 121 4.15 14.13 -3.63
CA TRP A 121 4.90 15.36 -3.96
C TRP A 121 5.62 15.30 -5.30
N LYS A 122 6.03 14.12 -5.73
CA LYS A 122 6.67 13.89 -7.04
C LYS A 122 5.65 13.62 -8.14
N GLY A 123 4.36 13.80 -7.88
CA GLY A 123 3.29 13.61 -8.88
C GLY A 123 3.04 12.14 -9.22
N VAL A 124 3.43 11.20 -8.36
CA VAL A 124 3.12 9.78 -8.53
C VAL A 124 1.75 9.49 -7.92
N PRO A 125 0.78 8.97 -8.71
CA PRO A 125 -0.52 8.54 -8.17
C PRO A 125 -0.35 7.52 -7.05
N THR A 126 -0.87 7.83 -5.87
CA THR A 126 -0.56 7.07 -4.66
C THR A 126 -1.80 6.85 -3.81
N ILE A 127 -1.96 5.65 -3.26
CA ILE A 127 -2.88 5.36 -2.15
C ILE A 127 -2.11 4.70 -1.01
N SER A 128 -2.56 4.91 0.23
CA SER A 128 -1.91 4.32 1.40
C SER A 128 -2.91 3.57 2.26
N PHE A 129 -2.65 2.30 2.49
CA PHE A 129 -3.43 1.46 3.39
C PHE A 129 -2.92 1.56 4.82
N GLY A 130 -3.86 1.48 5.76
CA GLY A 130 -3.63 1.22 7.18
C GLY A 130 -4.85 0.48 7.76
N VAL A 131 -4.72 -0.11 8.93
CA VAL A 131 -5.79 -0.89 9.58
C VAL A 131 -6.26 -0.22 10.87
N TYR A 132 -7.55 -0.38 11.18
CA TYR A 132 -8.13 0.02 12.46
C TYR A 132 -9.18 -0.99 12.93
N GLY A 133 -9.65 -0.81 14.17
CA GLY A 133 -10.71 -1.63 14.76
C GLY A 133 -10.24 -2.53 15.90
N SER A 134 -8.95 -2.52 16.22
CA SER A 134 -8.40 -3.05 17.47
C SER A 134 -7.43 -2.05 18.10
N ARG A 135 -6.91 -2.39 19.28
CA ARG A 135 -5.87 -1.61 19.94
C ARG A 135 -4.55 -1.84 19.22
N SER A 136 -3.93 -0.76 18.75
CA SER A 136 -2.56 -0.75 18.23
C SER A 136 -1.64 -0.03 19.20
N TYR A 137 -0.40 -0.50 19.32
CA TYR A 137 0.63 0.05 20.20
C TYR A 137 1.67 0.83 19.40
N TYR A 138 1.32 2.02 18.94
CA TYR A 138 2.21 2.85 18.12
C TYR A 138 3.45 3.34 18.90
N HIS A 139 4.65 3.18 18.31
CA HIS A 139 5.93 3.71 18.81
C HIS A 139 6.30 3.29 20.25
N VAL A 140 5.84 2.13 20.69
CA VAL A 140 6.17 1.57 22.01
C VAL A 140 6.55 0.09 21.91
N THR A 141 7.22 -0.43 22.94
CA THR A 141 7.75 -1.81 22.97
C THR A 141 6.69 -2.90 22.92
N LYS A 142 5.42 -2.55 23.12
CA LYS A 142 4.26 -3.47 23.03
C LYS A 142 3.76 -3.68 21.60
N ASP A 143 4.41 -3.07 20.61
CA ASP A 143 4.17 -3.40 19.20
C ASP A 143 4.84 -4.73 18.84
N ASP A 144 4.20 -5.81 19.27
CA ASP A 144 4.64 -7.19 19.15
C ASP A 144 3.60 -8.05 18.40
N ILE A 145 3.97 -9.31 18.14
CA ILE A 145 3.20 -10.24 17.32
C ILE A 145 1.82 -10.57 17.91
N ASP A 146 1.65 -10.46 19.23
CA ASP A 146 0.42 -10.84 19.92
C ASP A 146 -0.76 -9.90 19.58
N THR A 147 -0.44 -8.72 19.04
CA THR A 147 -1.42 -7.69 18.65
C THR A 147 -1.84 -7.80 17.19
N ILE A 148 -1.18 -8.66 16.41
CA ILE A 148 -1.44 -8.86 15.00
C ILE A 148 -2.69 -9.72 14.80
N THR A 149 -3.52 -9.33 13.85
CA THR A 149 -4.69 -10.08 13.38
C THR A 149 -4.32 -10.74 12.03
N PRO A 150 -3.95 -12.03 11.99
CA PRO A 150 -3.46 -12.66 10.76
C PRO A 150 -4.44 -12.56 9.59
N GLU A 151 -5.75 -12.63 9.86
CA GLU A 151 -6.81 -12.60 8.85
C GLU A 151 -6.84 -11.27 8.09
N ILE A 152 -6.51 -10.14 8.73
CA ILE A 152 -6.48 -8.85 8.02
C ILE A 152 -5.27 -8.74 7.11
N LEU A 153 -4.15 -9.40 7.46
CA LEU A 153 -2.96 -9.47 6.61
C LEU A 153 -3.23 -10.32 5.37
N GLU A 154 -3.89 -11.48 5.55
CA GLU A 154 -4.31 -12.33 4.45
C GLU A 154 -5.24 -11.59 3.50
N ASP A 155 -6.30 -10.97 4.03
CA ASP A 155 -7.27 -10.23 3.22
C ASP A 155 -6.64 -9.04 2.50
N MET A 156 -5.70 -8.34 3.14
CA MET A 156 -4.93 -7.28 2.50
C MET A 156 -4.10 -7.82 1.34
N ALA A 157 -3.41 -8.94 1.54
CA ALA A 157 -2.60 -9.57 0.50
C ALA A 157 -3.46 -10.00 -0.70
N GLN A 158 -4.58 -10.66 -0.45
CA GLN A 158 -5.52 -11.09 -1.50
C GLN A 158 -6.14 -9.89 -2.23
N LEU A 159 -6.52 -8.84 -1.49
CA LEU A 159 -7.09 -7.61 -2.05
C LEU A 159 -6.12 -6.93 -3.02
N ILE A 160 -4.88 -6.69 -2.57
CA ILE A 160 -3.87 -6.01 -3.37
C ILE A 160 -3.43 -6.90 -4.53
N PHE A 161 -3.27 -8.22 -4.31
CA PHE A 161 -2.98 -9.17 -5.37
C PHE A 161 -4.01 -9.08 -6.51
N ALA A 162 -5.31 -9.18 -6.18
CA ALA A 162 -6.38 -9.14 -7.16
C ALA A 162 -6.43 -7.80 -7.92
N ALA A 163 -6.27 -6.68 -7.20
CA ALA A 163 -6.24 -5.36 -7.82
C ALA A 163 -5.02 -5.15 -8.71
N VAL A 164 -3.82 -5.54 -8.26
CA VAL A 164 -2.57 -5.43 -9.04
C VAL A 164 -2.63 -6.31 -10.27
N LEU A 165 -3.19 -7.52 -10.16
CA LEU A 165 -3.36 -8.44 -11.28
C LEU A 165 -4.27 -7.84 -12.37
N ASP A 166 -5.37 -7.19 -11.97
CA ASP A 166 -6.27 -6.49 -12.89
C ASP A 166 -5.56 -5.28 -13.52
N MET A 167 -5.04 -4.37 -12.69
CA MET A 167 -4.33 -3.16 -13.12
C MET A 167 -3.21 -3.47 -14.12
N ALA A 168 -2.31 -4.40 -13.77
CA ALA A 168 -1.15 -4.71 -14.59
C ALA A 168 -1.53 -5.22 -15.99
N ASN A 169 -2.76 -5.70 -16.18
CA ASN A 169 -3.26 -6.25 -17.43
C ASN A 169 -4.23 -5.34 -18.20
N GLN A 170 -4.51 -4.12 -17.72
CA GLN A 170 -5.29 -3.12 -18.46
C GLN A 170 -4.56 -2.58 -19.69
N ASP A 171 -5.23 -2.15 -20.77
CA ASP A 171 -4.54 -1.64 -21.98
C ASP A 171 -3.79 -0.34 -21.72
N SER A 172 -4.39 0.55 -20.94
CA SER A 172 -3.76 1.77 -20.43
C SER A 172 -3.99 1.90 -18.93
N LEU A 173 -3.02 2.53 -18.27
CA LEU A 173 -3.16 3.01 -16.89
C LEU A 173 -2.58 4.42 -16.87
N ASP A 174 -3.44 5.42 -16.70
CA ASP A 174 -3.00 6.76 -16.37
C ASP A 174 -3.93 7.32 -15.30
N PHE A 175 -3.35 7.65 -14.15
CA PHE A 175 -4.06 8.23 -13.02
C PHE A 175 -3.57 9.65 -12.73
N ARG A 176 -2.66 10.19 -13.57
CA ARG A 176 -2.23 11.59 -13.50
C ARG A 176 -3.28 12.42 -14.23
N LYS A 177 -3.78 13.47 -13.57
CA LYS A 177 -4.62 14.50 -14.17
C LYS A 177 -3.88 15.82 -14.14
#